data_AF-H1SG57-F1
#
_entry.id   AF-H1SG57-F1
#
_cell.length_a   1.000
_cell.length_b   1.000
_cell.length_c   1.000
_cell.angle_alpha   90.00
_cell.angle_beta   90.00
_cell.angle_gamma   90.00
#
_symmetry.space_group_name_H-M   'P 1'
#
loop_
_entity.id
_entity.type
_entity.pdbx_description
1 polymer ?
#
loop_
_entity_poly.entity_id
_entity_poly.type
_entity_poly.pdbx_seq_one_letter_code
_entity_poly.pdbx_strand_id
1 'polypeptide(L)' 'MLPTMNTMAAAGIITMPGIMTGQILAGMDPIAAARYQILLMFLLAGGSMLGVILAATLAVRRLTDHRHRLRLDRLQRR' A
#
# COMPACT_ATOMS: atom_id res chain seq x y z
N MET A 1 0.82 4.63 6.56
CA MET A 1 1.89 3.60 6.56
C MET A 1 2.15 3.03 7.95
N LEU A 2 2.29 3.85 9.01
CA LEU A 2 2.46 3.35 10.40
C LEU A 2 1.44 2.29 10.85
N PRO A 3 0.11 2.49 10.72
CA PRO A 3 -0.85 1.46 11.13
C PRO A 3 -0.73 0.19 10.29
N THR A 4 -0.57 0.30 8.96
CA THR A 4 -0.41 -0.82 8.03
C THR A 4 0.82 -1.67 8.33
N MET A 5 1.96 -1.04 8.62
CA MET A 5 3.19 -1.74 8.99
C MET A 5 3.04 -2.47 10.32
N ASN A 6 2.36 -1.88 11.30
CA ASN A 6 2.10 -2.52 12.59
C ASN A 6 1.15 -3.73 12.45
N THR A 7 0.14 -3.65 11.58
CA THR A 7 -0.76 -4.79 11.30
C THR A 7 -0.03 -5.93 10.58
N MET A 8 0.91 -5.60 9.69
CA MET A 8 1.77 -6.59 9.02
C MET A 8 2.71 -7.28 10.01
N ALA A 9 3.30 -6.55 10.95
CA ALA A 9 4.19 -7.10 11.97
C ALA A 9 3.46 -7.97 13.00
N ALA A 10 2.21 -7.64 13.33
CA ALA A 10 1.40 -8.40 14.28
C ALA A 10 0.63 -9.59 13.65
N ALA A 11 0.60 -9.68 12.31
CA ALA A 11 -0.08 -10.74 11.59
C ALA A 11 0.58 -12.10 11.85
N GLY A 12 -0.24 -13.09 12.22
CA GLY A 12 0.22 -14.44 12.52
C GLY A 12 0.61 -14.70 13.99
N ILE A 13 0.86 -13.66 14.80
CA ILE A 13 1.16 -13.79 16.25
C ILE A 13 -0.07 -13.40 17.10
N ILE A 14 -0.76 -12.31 16.78
CA ILE A 14 -1.88 -11.78 17.58
C ILE A 14 -3.22 -11.94 16.84
N THR A 15 -3.21 -11.84 15.51
CA THR A 15 -4.42 -12.00 14.68
C THR A 15 -4.12 -12.80 13.41
N MET A 16 -5.02 -13.73 13.09
CA MET A 16 -5.02 -14.43 11.81
C MET A 16 -5.69 -13.51 10.76
N PRO A 17 -4.99 -13.08 9.69
CA PRO A 17 -5.55 -12.16 8.69
C PRO A 17 -6.85 -12.73 8.08
N GLY A 18 -7.89 -11.90 7.93
CA GLY A 18 -9.22 -12.37 7.51
C GLY A 18 -9.24 -13.11 6.16
N ILE A 19 -8.37 -12.73 5.22
CA ILE A 19 -8.20 -13.44 3.94
C ILE A 19 -7.59 -14.83 4.16
N MET A 20 -6.60 -14.94 5.04
CA MET A 20 -5.95 -16.22 5.36
C MET A 20 -6.94 -17.19 6.04
N THR A 21 -7.73 -16.70 6.99
CA THR A 21 -8.78 -17.50 7.64
C THR A 21 -9.85 -17.93 6.63
N GLY A 22 -10.27 -17.04 5.72
CA GLY A 22 -11.21 -17.38 4.66
C GLY A 22 -10.71 -18.47 3.70
N GLN A 23 -9.42 -18.44 3.36
CA GLN A 23 -8.78 -19.48 2.54
C GLN A 23 -8.73 -20.82 3.27
N ILE A 24 -8.39 -20.81 4.57
CA ILE A 24 -8.37 -22.03 5.39
C ILE A 24 -9.78 -22.64 5.50
N LEU A 25 -10.82 -21.82 5.74
CA LEU A 25 -12.20 -22.29 5.79
C LEU A 25 -12.70 -22.82 4.43
N ALA A 26 -12.14 -22.33 3.32
CA ALA A 26 -12.42 -22.83 1.97
C ALA A 26 -11.69 -24.16 1.67
N GLY A 27 -10.97 -24.76 2.64
CA GLY A 27 -10.28 -26.03 2.50
C GLY A 27 -8.85 -25.91 1.93
N MET A 28 -8.29 -24.70 1.86
CA MET A 28 -6.89 -24.50 1.49
C MET A 28 -5.97 -24.88 2.66
N ASP A 29 -4.85 -25.52 2.34
CA ASP A 29 -3.84 -25.86 3.34
C ASP A 29 -3.32 -24.59 4.07
N PRO A 30 -3.28 -24.56 5.42
CA PRO A 30 -2.87 -23.38 6.19
C PRO A 30 -1.47 -22.88 5.85
N ILE A 31 -0.53 -23.77 5.51
CA ILE A 31 0.83 -23.38 5.13
C ILE A 31 0.81 -22.65 3.78
N ALA A 32 0.01 -23.16 2.84
CA ALA A 32 -0.20 -22.49 1.55
C ALA A 32 -0.84 -21.10 1.73
N ALA A 33 -1.92 -21.00 2.52
CA ALA A 33 -2.60 -19.73 2.79
C ALA A 33 -1.67 -18.68 3.43
N ALA A 34 -0.83 -19.10 4.39
CA ALA A 34 0.15 -18.22 5.02
C ALA A 34 1.22 -17.70 4.05
N ARG A 35 1.73 -18.55 3.16
CA ARG A 35 2.73 -18.15 2.16
C ARG A 35 2.17 -17.13 1.17
N TYR A 36 0.94 -17.32 0.72
CA TYR A 36 0.25 -16.36 -0.14
C TYR A 36 -0.01 -15.03 0.59
N GLN A 37 -0.40 -15.09 1.86
CA GLN A 37 -0.66 -13.89 2.65
C GLN A 37 0.60 -13.02 2.82
N ILE A 38 1.77 -13.63 3.08
CA ILE A 38 3.05 -12.91 3.17
C ILE A 38 3.41 -12.26 1.83
N LEU A 39 3.26 -12.99 0.72
CA LEU A 39 3.51 -12.45 -0.63
C LEU A 39 2.63 -11.22 -0.92
N LEU A 40 1.33 -11.31 -0.60
CA LEU A 40 0.39 -10.20 -0.78
C LEU A 40 0.76 -8.98 0.06
N MET A 41 1.22 -9.18 1.29
CA MET A 41 1.66 -8.09 2.15
C MET A 41 2.85 -7.32 1.55
N PHE A 42 3.84 -8.04 1.00
CA PHE A 42 4.96 -7.40 0.28
C PHE A 42 4.50 -6.68 -0.98
N LEU A 43 3.60 -7.28 -1.75
CA LEU A 43 3.07 -6.69 -2.98
C LEU A 43 2.30 -5.39 -2.70
N LEU A 44 1.43 -5.40 -1.69
CA LEU A 44 0.65 -4.23 -1.30
C LEU A 44 1.54 -3.12 -0.74
N ALA A 45 2.53 -3.46 0.09
CA ALA A 45 3.47 -2.49 0.63
C ALA A 45 4.32 -1.84 -0.47
N GLY A 46 4.91 -2.66 -1.35
CA GLY A 46 5.73 -2.19 -2.47
C GLY A 46 4.92 -1.37 -3.48
N GLY A 47 3.75 -1.88 -3.88
CA GLY A 47 2.83 -1.18 -4.78
C GLY A 47 2.36 0.17 -4.22
N SER A 48 2.05 0.23 -2.92
CA SER A 48 1.68 1.49 -2.26
C SER A 48 2.85 2.47 -2.22
N MET A 49 4.06 2.01 -1.93
CA MET A 49 5.25 2.87 -1.91
C MET A 49 5.53 3.46 -3.30
N LEU A 50 5.54 2.62 -4.34
CA LEU A 50 5.73 3.05 -5.72
C LEU A 50 4.61 3.99 -6.17
N GLY A 51 3.36 3.68 -5.83
CA GLY A 51 2.20 4.52 -6.14
C GLY A 51 2.30 5.91 -5.51
N VAL A 52 2.72 6.01 -4.25
CA VAL A 52 2.92 7.29 -3.56
C VAL A 52 4.06 8.08 -4.20
N ILE A 53 5.20 7.44 -4.50
CA ILE A 53 6.33 8.10 -5.17
C ILE A 53 5.91 8.62 -6.55
N LEU A 54 5.21 7.81 -7.34
CA LEU A 54 4.74 8.20 -8.66
C LEU A 54 3.71 9.34 -8.58
N ALA A 55 2.75 9.24 -7.67
CA ALA A 55 1.74 10.28 -7.46
C ALA A 55 2.38 11.60 -7.00
N ALA A 56 3.33 11.54 -6.06
CA ALA A 56 4.04 12.72 -5.55
C ALA A 56 4.91 13.37 -6.64
N THR A 57 5.67 12.58 -7.40
CA THR A 57 6.52 13.09 -8.48
C THR A 57 5.68 13.67 -9.62
N LEU A 58 4.58 13.03 -9.99
CA LEU A 58 3.65 13.56 -10.99
C LEU A 58 2.98 14.86 -10.51
N ALA A 59 2.55 14.91 -9.24
CA ALA A 59 1.97 16.10 -8.64
C ALA A 59 2.98 17.26 -8.65
N VAL A 60 4.23 17.03 -8.23
CA VAL A 60 5.30 18.03 -8.28
C VAL A 60 5.53 18.49 -9.71
N ARG A 61 5.69 17.57 -10.68
CA ARG A 61 5.87 17.93 -12.10
C ARG A 61 4.69 18.73 -12.67
N ARG A 62 3.47 18.48 -12.20
CA ARG A 62 2.29 19.24 -12.65
C ARG A 62 2.16 20.61 -12.01
N LEU A 63 2.53 20.76 -10.75
CA LEU A 63 2.35 21.99 -9.96
C LEU A 63 3.56 22.94 -10.02
N THR A 64 4.76 22.43 -10.28
CA THR A 64 5.99 23.24 -10.32
C THR A 64 6.34 23.67 -11.74
N ASP A 65 6.68 24.94 -11.90
CA ASP A 65 7.18 25.51 -13.17
C ASP A 65 8.72 25.47 -13.21
N HIS A 66 9.32 25.77 -14.36
CA HIS A 66 10.79 25.73 -14.61
C HIS A 66 11.60 26.62 -13.64
N ARG A 67 10.94 27.50 -12.87
CA ARG A 67 11.52 28.36 -11.83
C ARG A 67 11.29 27.87 -10.39
N HIS A 68 10.89 26.60 -10.17
CA HIS A 68 10.64 26.01 -8.84
C HIS A 68 9.58 26.76 -8.01
N ARG A 69 8.77 27.63 -8.63
CA ARG A 69 7.61 28.23 -7.98
C ARG A 69 6.42 27.29 -8.06
N LEU A 70 5.77 27.03 -6.92
CA LEU A 70 4.46 26.38 -6.87
C LEU A 70 3.44 27.31 -7.55
N ARG A 71 2.90 26.89 -8.69
CA ARG A 71 1.83 27.64 -9.36
C ARG A 71 0.49 27.23 -8.78
N LEU A 72 0.10 27.93 -7.71
CA LEU A 72 -1.24 27.86 -7.11
C LEU A 72 -2.36 28.14 -8.12
N ASP A 73 -2.05 28.86 -9.21
CA ASP A 73 -2.96 29.09 -10.36
C ASP A 73 -3.53 27.80 -10.96
N ARG A 74 -2.80 26.67 -10.90
CA ARG A 74 -3.30 25.36 -11.41
C ARG A 74 -4.12 24.57 -10.38
N LEU A 75 -4.10 25.00 -9.12
CA LEU A 75 -4.88 24.39 -8.03
C LEU A 75 -6.26 25.03 -7.91
N GLN A 76 -6.40 26.32 -8.25
CA GLN A 76 -7.70 26.97 -8.39
C GLN A 76 -8.35 26.61 -9.72
N ARG A 77 -9.05 25.48 -9.70
CA ARG A 77 -10.11 25.17 -10.68
C ARG A 77 -11.22 26.21 -10.46
N ARG A 78 -11.32 27.20 -11.35
CA ARG A 78 -12.61 27.85 -11.62
C ARG A 78 -13.49 26.87 -12.40
#